data_AF-A0A2T6CZE7-F1
#
_entry.id   AF-A0A2T6CZE7-F1
#
_cell.length_a   1.000
_cell.length_b   1.000
_cell.length_c   1.000
_cell.angle_alpha   90.00
_cell.angle_beta   90.00
_cell.angle_gamma   90.00
#
_symmetry.space_group_name_H-M   'P 1'
#
loop_
_entity.id
_entity.type
_entity.pdbx_description
1 polymer ?
#
loop_
_entity_poly.entity_id
_entity_poly.type
_entity_poly.pdbx_seq_one_letter_code
_entity_poly.pdbx_strand_id
1 'polypeptide(L)'
;MINAPDNRSHFSPMTSVRFLQLAACAAALAVTPFIRAADDSAAAYARTTSERADKIVAKLALTDTAVATRVRDTIAQFYRDLNALQQRRDAAVSAAKANATLSAAERDSTVKAARDSVEPARAALRQAFLSQLAADLTPAQVDQVKDGLTYGVAPLTFRVYQEMLPNLTAEQKAQIQAWLLEARDLAIAGFTSDEKHGFFGKYKGRINNYLAKAGINMKQAEKEFSARRPVQK
;
A
#
# COMPACT_ATOMS: atom_id res chain seq x y z
N MET A 1 -28.95 85.24 -69.03
CA MET A 1 -29.28 84.14 -69.97
C MET A 1 -28.85 82.85 -69.27
N ILE A 2 -29.72 82.21 -68.49
CA ILE A 2 -30.73 81.21 -68.91
C ILE A 2 -30.10 80.18 -69.87
N ASN A 3 -29.66 79.02 -69.38
CA ASN A 3 -30.40 77.75 -69.47
C ASN A 3 -29.59 76.58 -68.87
N ALA A 4 -30.34 75.65 -68.27
CA ALA A 4 -29.88 74.38 -67.70
C ALA A 4 -29.96 73.22 -68.75
N PRO A 5 -30.13 71.92 -68.39
CA PRO A 5 -29.09 70.92 -68.13
C PRO A 5 -29.26 69.59 -68.94
N ASP A 6 -28.33 68.62 -68.84
CA ASP A 6 -28.60 67.15 -68.90
C ASP A 6 -27.29 66.37 -68.59
N ASN A 7 -27.16 65.63 -67.47
CA ASN A 7 -27.60 64.25 -67.18
C ASN A 7 -26.83 63.14 -67.91
N ARG A 8 -25.89 62.48 -67.22
CA ARG A 8 -25.74 61.01 -67.23
C ARG A 8 -25.20 60.49 -65.89
N SER A 9 -25.89 59.47 -65.41
CA SER A 9 -25.79 58.77 -64.15
C SER A 9 -24.83 57.58 -64.21
N HIS A 10 -24.09 57.33 -63.11
CA HIS A 10 -23.47 56.04 -62.82
C HIS A 10 -23.84 55.59 -61.39
N PHE A 11 -24.64 54.52 -61.36
CA PHE A 11 -24.73 53.40 -60.41
C PHE A 11 -23.93 53.43 -59.06
N SER A 12 -24.68 53.58 -57.95
CA SER A 12 -24.87 52.74 -56.71
C SER A 12 -23.81 51.71 -56.21
N PRO A 13 -23.90 51.16 -54.95
CA PRO A 13 -24.47 51.66 -53.68
C PRO A 13 -23.68 51.29 -52.36
N MET A 14 -24.23 51.74 -51.23
CA MET A 14 -23.94 51.42 -49.80
C MET A 14 -24.03 49.93 -49.39
N THR A 15 -23.31 49.56 -48.30
CA THR A 15 -23.70 48.74 -47.11
C THR A 15 -22.42 48.29 -46.38
N SER A 16 -22.29 47.99 -45.08
CA SER A 16 -22.98 48.30 -43.82
C SER A 16 -22.15 47.62 -42.69
N VAL A 17 -21.89 48.33 -41.58
CA VAL A 17 -21.88 47.85 -40.17
C VAL A 17 -20.85 46.77 -39.72
N ARG A 18 -19.99 47.09 -38.73
CA ARG A 18 -19.99 46.56 -37.32
C ARG A 18 -18.70 46.85 -36.53
N PHE A 19 -18.91 47.34 -35.30
CA PHE A 19 -17.96 47.48 -34.19
C PHE A 19 -17.28 46.15 -33.81
N LEU A 20 -16.00 46.18 -33.46
CA LEU A 20 -15.46 45.30 -32.42
C LEU A 20 -14.19 45.88 -31.77
N GLN A 21 -14.25 46.06 -30.45
CA GLN A 21 -13.16 46.45 -29.57
C GLN A 21 -12.11 45.34 -29.48
N LEU A 22 -10.82 45.69 -29.57
CA LEU A 22 -9.71 44.76 -29.35
C LEU A 22 -9.21 44.93 -27.89
N ALA A 23 -9.57 43.98 -27.03
CA ALA A 23 -8.99 43.81 -25.71
C ALA A 23 -7.65 43.09 -25.82
N ALA A 24 -6.57 43.72 -25.37
CA ALA A 24 -5.25 43.11 -25.28
C ALA A 24 -5.19 42.16 -24.07
N CYS A 25 -5.33 40.86 -24.32
CA CYS A 25 -5.08 39.81 -23.33
C CYS A 25 -3.57 39.58 -23.16
N ALA A 26 -3.06 39.83 -21.96
CA ALA A 26 -1.75 39.38 -21.51
C ALA A 26 -1.74 37.84 -21.41
N ALA A 27 -0.93 37.19 -22.22
CA ALA A 27 -0.70 35.75 -22.15
C ALA A 27 0.32 35.43 -21.04
N ALA A 28 -0.15 35.20 -19.82
CA ALA A 28 0.62 34.46 -18.83
C ALA A 28 0.54 32.96 -19.21
N LEU A 29 1.66 32.36 -19.62
CA LEU A 29 1.76 30.91 -19.82
C LEU A 29 1.54 30.20 -18.47
N ALA A 30 0.34 29.67 -18.27
CA ALA A 30 0.01 28.76 -17.19
C ALA A 30 0.61 27.37 -17.48
N VAL A 31 1.90 27.19 -17.18
CA VAL A 31 2.46 25.85 -16.96
C VAL A 31 2.37 25.61 -15.46
N THR A 32 1.52 24.67 -15.03
CA THR A 32 1.58 23.78 -13.84
C THR A 32 0.26 23.58 -13.07
N PRO A 33 -0.68 22.76 -13.58
CA PRO A 33 -1.66 22.07 -12.73
C PRO A 33 -1.25 20.61 -12.41
N PHE A 34 -0.36 19.98 -13.19
CA PHE A 34 -0.01 18.56 -13.02
C PHE A 34 1.05 18.31 -11.93
N ILE A 35 2.03 19.21 -11.76
CA ILE A 35 3.08 19.09 -10.74
C ILE A 35 2.49 19.23 -9.33
N ARG A 36 1.58 20.18 -9.13
CA ARG A 36 0.96 20.47 -7.83
C ARG A 36 0.11 19.30 -7.29
N ALA A 37 -0.64 18.63 -8.15
CA ALA A 37 -1.47 17.48 -7.74
C ALA A 37 -0.64 16.23 -7.37
N ALA A 38 0.49 16.01 -8.03
CA ALA A 38 1.40 14.92 -7.69
C ALA A 38 2.13 15.17 -6.36
N ASP A 39 2.58 16.40 -6.13
CA ASP A 39 3.21 16.82 -4.87
C ASP A 39 2.23 16.75 -3.69
N ASP A 40 0.98 17.18 -3.88
CA ASP A 40 -0.07 17.10 -2.85
C ASP A 40 -0.38 15.64 -2.46
N SER A 41 -0.36 14.71 -3.42
CA SER A 41 -0.55 13.28 -3.19
C SER A 41 0.63 12.65 -2.43
N ALA A 42 1.87 13.00 -2.80
CA ALA A 42 3.07 12.52 -2.10
C ALA A 42 3.14 13.04 -0.65
N ALA A 43 2.81 14.33 -0.44
CA ALA A 43 2.76 14.92 0.89
C ALA A 43 1.66 14.31 1.76
N ALA A 44 0.47 14.04 1.19
CA ALA A 44 -0.60 13.34 1.89
C ALA A 44 -0.18 11.93 2.31
N TYR A 45 0.48 11.17 1.42
CA TYR A 45 0.97 9.84 1.73
C TYR A 45 2.07 9.84 2.80
N ALA A 46 2.99 10.81 2.75
CA ALA A 46 4.02 11.00 3.77
C ALA A 46 3.41 11.27 5.16
N ARG A 47 2.33 12.07 5.22
CA ARG A 47 1.59 12.32 6.47
C ARG A 47 0.93 11.04 7.00
N THR A 48 0.19 10.32 6.16
CA THR A 48 -0.48 9.07 6.56
C THR A 48 0.51 8.00 7.05
N THR A 49 1.67 7.87 6.40
CA THR A 49 2.69 6.91 6.82
C THR A 49 3.35 7.30 8.14
N SER A 50 3.54 8.60 8.37
CA SER A 50 4.04 9.12 9.65
C SER A 50 3.05 8.87 10.78
N GLU A 51 1.76 9.17 10.59
CA GLU A 51 0.72 8.92 11.60
C GLU A 51 0.57 7.43 11.96
N ARG A 52 0.76 6.55 10.97
CA ARG A 52 0.80 5.09 11.22
C ARG A 52 2.02 4.69 12.02
N ALA A 53 3.19 5.24 11.68
CA ALA A 53 4.42 5.00 12.42
C ALA A 53 4.32 5.52 13.86
N ASP A 54 3.75 6.71 14.09
CA ASP A 54 3.49 7.26 15.42
C ASP A 54 2.67 6.30 16.28
N LYS A 55 1.58 5.74 15.72
CA LYS A 55 0.73 4.76 16.44
C LYS A 55 1.46 3.48 16.81
N ILE A 56 2.48 3.08 16.04
CA ILE A 56 3.31 1.90 16.34
C ILE A 56 4.30 2.26 17.45
N VAL A 57 5.03 3.37 17.31
CA VAL A 57 6.03 3.81 18.28
C VAL A 57 5.43 4.14 19.64
N ALA A 58 4.22 4.71 19.67
CA ALA A 58 3.50 4.99 20.92
C ALA A 58 3.32 3.73 21.79
N LYS A 59 3.18 2.54 21.18
CA LYS A 59 3.03 1.27 21.91
C LYS A 59 4.34 0.75 22.50
N LEU A 60 5.49 1.22 22.01
CA LEU A 60 6.82 0.82 22.50
C LEU A 60 7.17 1.49 23.83
N ALA A 61 6.44 2.56 24.21
CA ALA A 61 6.65 3.33 25.43
C ALA A 61 8.12 3.76 25.65
N LEU A 62 8.77 4.21 24.57
CA LEU A 62 10.16 4.69 24.61
C LEU A 62 10.27 5.97 25.43
N THR A 63 11.21 6.00 26.36
CA THR A 63 11.48 7.18 27.21
C THR A 63 12.39 8.19 26.52
N ASP A 64 13.30 7.72 25.66
CA ASP A 64 14.15 8.58 24.84
C ASP A 64 13.38 9.06 23.60
N THR A 65 13.08 10.35 23.57
CA THR A 65 12.30 10.99 22.50
C THR A 65 13.07 11.07 21.18
N ALA A 66 14.41 11.13 21.22
CA ALA A 66 15.24 11.12 20.01
C ALA A 66 15.25 9.72 19.39
N VAL A 67 15.37 8.66 20.20
CA VAL A 67 15.21 7.27 19.75
C VAL A 67 13.80 7.06 19.17
N ALA A 68 12.75 7.51 19.88
CA ALA A 68 11.39 7.40 19.40
C ALA A 68 11.18 8.07 18.03
N THR A 69 11.76 9.25 17.83
CA THR A 69 11.72 9.97 16.55
C THR A 69 12.42 9.20 15.44
N ARG A 70 13.65 8.71 15.68
CA ARG A 70 14.40 7.91 14.69
C ARG A 70 13.66 6.64 14.28
N VAL A 71 13.10 5.92 15.26
CA VAL A 71 12.32 4.70 15.00
C VAL A 71 11.07 5.01 14.19
N ARG A 72 10.37 6.10 14.52
CA ARG A 72 9.18 6.56 13.78
C ARG A 72 9.52 6.88 12.34
N ASP A 73 10.59 7.63 12.11
CA ASP A 73 11.04 8.01 10.78
C ASP A 73 11.49 6.80 9.96
N THR A 74 12.16 5.84 10.60
CA THR A 74 12.57 4.56 10.00
C THR A 74 11.35 3.75 9.54
N ILE A 75 10.31 3.63 10.37
CA ILE A 75 9.06 2.94 10.01
C ILE A 75 8.33 3.68 8.88
N ALA A 76 8.22 5.00 8.97
CA ALA A 76 7.54 5.80 7.94
C ALA A 76 8.27 5.71 6.59
N GLN A 77 9.61 5.72 6.59
CA GLN A 77 10.42 5.53 5.39
C GLN A 77 10.24 4.14 4.79
N PHE A 78 10.23 3.09 5.62
CA PHE A 78 9.98 1.73 5.15
C PHE A 78 8.64 1.58 4.41
N TYR A 79 7.57 2.23 4.90
CA TYR A 79 6.30 2.27 4.17
C TYR A 79 6.42 2.95 2.80
N ARG A 80 7.12 4.08 2.72
CA ARG A 80 7.34 4.82 1.46
C ARG A 80 8.16 4.00 0.46
N ASP A 81 9.21 3.33 0.92
CA ASP A 81 10.06 2.50 0.07
C ASP A 81 9.31 1.28 -0.47
N LEU A 82 8.48 0.63 0.36
CA LEU A 82 7.58 -0.44 -0.09
C LEU A 82 6.58 0.06 -1.13
N ASN A 83 6.01 1.25 -0.94
CA ASN A 83 5.09 1.84 -1.89
C ASN A 83 5.78 2.18 -3.23
N ALA A 84 7.00 2.71 -3.21
CA ALA A 84 7.77 2.96 -4.41
C ALA A 84 8.10 1.66 -5.17
N LEU A 85 8.44 0.58 -4.45
CA LEU A 85 8.60 -0.76 -5.05
C LEU A 85 7.29 -1.27 -5.66
N GLN A 86 6.17 -1.10 -4.95
CA GLN A 86 4.86 -1.49 -5.43
C GLN A 86 4.48 -0.75 -6.72
N GLN A 87 4.66 0.57 -6.76
CA GLN A 87 4.35 1.38 -7.94
C GLN A 87 5.15 0.95 -9.15
N ARG A 88 6.45 0.66 -8.98
CA ARG A 88 7.30 0.11 -10.05
C ARG A 88 6.78 -1.22 -10.58
N ARG A 89 6.44 -2.15 -9.67
CA ARG A 89 5.85 -3.44 -10.03
C ARG A 89 4.53 -3.27 -10.80
N ASP A 90 3.64 -2.43 -10.29
CA ASP A 90 2.29 -2.25 -10.85
C ASP A 90 2.36 -1.57 -12.23
N ALA A 91 3.29 -0.63 -12.42
CA ALA A 91 3.58 -0.05 -13.74
C ALA A 91 4.10 -1.09 -14.73
N ALA A 92 5.07 -1.93 -14.33
CA ALA A 92 5.60 -2.99 -15.19
C ALA A 92 4.53 -4.05 -15.55
N VAL A 93 3.70 -4.45 -14.58
CA VAL A 93 2.57 -5.36 -14.81
C VAL A 93 1.55 -4.74 -15.77
N SER A 94 1.23 -3.46 -15.62
CA SER A 94 0.29 -2.77 -16.50
C SER A 94 0.83 -2.68 -17.92
N ALA A 95 2.11 -2.32 -18.10
CA ALA A 95 2.78 -2.31 -19.40
C ALA A 95 2.77 -3.71 -20.07
N ALA A 96 3.06 -4.76 -19.31
CA ALA A 96 3.01 -6.14 -19.82
C ALA A 96 1.60 -6.54 -20.29
N LYS A 97 0.56 -6.15 -19.54
CA LYS A 97 -0.83 -6.43 -19.91
C LYS A 97 -1.30 -5.64 -21.14
N ALA A 98 -0.88 -4.39 -21.26
CA ALA A 98 -1.23 -3.51 -22.37
C ALA A 98 -0.48 -3.85 -23.67
N ASN A 99 0.57 -4.68 -23.60
CA ASN A 99 1.33 -5.06 -24.78
C ASN A 99 0.51 -6.01 -25.69
N ALA A 100 0.07 -5.47 -26.83
CA ALA A 100 -0.69 -6.17 -27.85
C ALA A 100 0.14 -7.13 -28.70
N THR A 101 1.47 -7.02 -28.68
CA THR A 101 2.35 -7.89 -29.48
C THR A 101 2.59 -9.26 -28.83
N LEU A 102 2.23 -9.41 -27.55
CA LEU A 102 2.40 -10.66 -26.81
C LEU A 102 1.20 -11.59 -27.00
N SER A 103 1.47 -12.88 -27.21
CA SER A 103 0.46 -13.92 -27.03
C SER A 103 -0.02 -13.98 -25.58
N ALA A 104 -1.09 -14.74 -25.31
CA ALA A 104 -1.61 -14.91 -23.94
C ALA A 104 -0.55 -15.51 -22.99
N ALA A 105 0.15 -16.57 -23.42
CA ALA A 105 1.16 -17.23 -22.61
C ALA A 105 2.38 -16.32 -22.35
N GLU A 106 2.84 -15.58 -23.35
CA GLU A 106 3.95 -14.62 -23.18
C GLU A 106 3.56 -13.46 -22.26
N ARG A 107 2.32 -12.98 -22.35
CA ARG A 107 1.78 -11.96 -21.45
C ARG A 107 1.77 -12.44 -20.01
N ASP A 108 1.28 -13.66 -19.76
CA ASP A 108 1.25 -14.23 -18.41
C ASP A 108 2.66 -14.42 -17.83
N SER A 109 3.60 -14.91 -18.64
CA SER A 109 5.02 -15.03 -18.27
C SER A 109 5.64 -13.67 -17.96
N THR A 110 5.39 -12.66 -18.80
CA THR A 110 5.92 -11.30 -18.61
C THR A 110 5.34 -10.63 -17.37
N VAL A 111 4.03 -10.80 -17.11
CA VAL A 111 3.38 -10.32 -15.89
C VAL A 111 3.98 -10.99 -14.65
N LYS A 112 4.26 -12.30 -14.72
CA LYS A 112 4.92 -13.02 -13.64
C LYS A 112 6.34 -12.49 -13.41
N ALA A 113 7.14 -12.35 -14.46
CA ALA A 113 8.49 -11.80 -14.38
C ALA A 113 8.51 -10.37 -13.79
N ALA A 114 7.56 -9.52 -14.19
CA ALA A 114 7.41 -8.18 -13.63
C ALA A 114 7.13 -8.21 -12.12
N ARG A 115 6.26 -9.12 -11.66
CA ARG A 115 5.99 -9.33 -10.23
C ARG A 115 7.22 -9.82 -9.47
N ASP A 116 7.94 -10.78 -10.03
CA ASP A 116 9.10 -11.39 -9.39
C ASP A 116 10.31 -10.44 -9.35
N SER A 117 10.41 -9.52 -10.32
CA SER A 117 11.56 -8.60 -10.46
C SER A 117 11.83 -7.72 -9.24
N VAL A 118 10.80 -7.41 -8.44
CA VAL A 118 10.93 -6.55 -7.25
C VAL A 118 11.25 -7.33 -5.98
N GLU A 119 11.14 -8.67 -5.99
CA GLU A 119 11.32 -9.49 -4.78
C GLU A 119 12.72 -9.38 -4.17
N PRO A 120 13.83 -9.38 -4.94
CA PRO A 120 15.16 -9.18 -4.36
C PRO A 120 15.30 -7.83 -3.65
N ALA A 121 14.81 -6.76 -4.26
CA ALA A 121 14.84 -5.42 -3.67
C ALA A 121 13.95 -5.32 -2.43
N ARG A 122 12.79 -5.98 -2.44
CA ARG A 122 11.88 -6.08 -1.29
C ARG A 122 12.53 -6.82 -0.12
N ALA A 123 13.21 -7.93 -0.40
CA ALA A 123 13.93 -8.69 0.62
C ALA A 123 15.08 -7.89 1.24
N ALA A 124 15.88 -7.20 0.40
CA ALA A 124 16.95 -6.33 0.86
C ALA A 124 16.43 -5.16 1.70
N LEU A 125 15.34 -4.50 1.27
CA LEU A 125 14.69 -3.43 2.02
C LEU A 125 14.25 -3.90 3.41
N ARG A 126 13.62 -5.08 3.48
CA ARG A 126 13.20 -5.69 4.76
C ARG A 126 14.39 -5.94 5.69
N GLN A 127 15.48 -6.49 5.16
CA GLN A 127 16.68 -6.76 5.96
C GLN A 127 17.30 -5.46 6.50
N ALA A 128 17.46 -4.45 5.64
CA ALA A 128 18.01 -3.15 6.02
C ALA A 128 17.14 -2.49 7.11
N PHE A 129 15.82 -2.51 6.94
CA PHE A 129 14.87 -2.00 7.92
C PHE A 129 15.02 -2.67 9.29
N LEU A 130 15.08 -4.00 9.34
CA LEU A 130 15.27 -4.73 10.60
C LEU A 130 16.62 -4.42 11.25
N SER A 131 17.68 -4.26 10.45
CA SER A 131 18.99 -3.86 10.96
C SER A 131 18.99 -2.45 11.55
N GLN A 132 18.28 -1.51 10.93
CA GLN A 132 18.15 -0.14 11.43
C GLN A 132 17.38 -0.12 12.75
N LEU A 133 16.25 -0.84 12.84
CA LEU A 133 15.51 -0.95 14.09
C LEU A 133 16.34 -1.56 15.22
N ALA A 134 17.14 -2.60 14.93
CA ALA A 134 17.96 -3.28 15.93
C ALA A 134 19.08 -2.40 16.52
N ALA A 135 19.42 -1.27 15.88
CA ALA A 135 20.36 -0.30 16.43
C ALA A 135 19.75 0.55 17.55
N ASP A 136 18.43 0.75 17.53
CA ASP A 136 17.70 1.64 18.44
C ASP A 136 16.77 0.88 19.41
N LEU A 137 16.45 -0.39 19.12
CA LEU A 137 15.42 -1.18 19.82
C LEU A 137 15.96 -2.53 20.31
N THR A 138 15.43 -2.98 21.44
CA THR A 138 15.61 -4.37 21.89
C THR A 138 14.89 -5.37 20.96
N PRO A 139 15.27 -6.66 20.95
CA PRO A 139 14.57 -7.67 20.15
C PRO A 139 13.06 -7.73 20.41
N ALA A 140 12.63 -7.56 21.67
CA ALA A 140 11.22 -7.54 22.03
C ALA A 140 10.47 -6.33 21.45
N GLN A 141 11.10 -5.15 21.41
CA GLN A 141 10.53 -3.95 20.81
C GLN A 141 10.50 -4.04 19.27
N VAL A 142 11.52 -4.64 18.65
CA VAL A 142 11.48 -4.96 17.21
C VAL A 142 10.29 -5.85 16.89
N ASP A 143 10.03 -6.86 17.72
CA ASP A 143 8.86 -7.73 17.58
C ASP A 143 7.53 -6.98 17.72
N GLN A 144 7.43 -6.01 18.64
CA GLN A 144 6.26 -5.14 18.75
C GLN A 144 6.06 -4.26 17.51
N VAL A 145 7.15 -3.75 16.90
CA VAL A 145 7.07 -3.02 15.63
C VAL A 145 6.54 -3.94 14.53
N LYS A 146 7.08 -5.15 14.41
CA LYS A 146 6.60 -6.15 13.44
C LYS A 146 5.11 -6.45 13.64
N ASP A 147 4.67 -6.65 14.88
CA ASP A 147 3.26 -6.85 15.20
C ASP A 147 2.41 -5.65 14.77
N GLY A 148 2.87 -4.42 15.01
CA GLY A 148 2.22 -3.19 14.56
C GLY A 148 2.07 -3.11 13.04
N LEU A 149 3.12 -3.48 12.30
CA LEU A 149 3.13 -3.53 10.83
C LEU A 149 2.21 -4.61 10.24
N THR A 150 1.86 -5.62 11.04
CA THR A 150 1.02 -6.77 10.66
C THR A 150 -0.27 -6.86 11.47
N TYR A 151 -0.79 -5.73 11.97
CA TYR A 151 -2.09 -5.64 12.63
C TYR A 151 -2.27 -6.54 13.87
N GLY A 152 -1.17 -6.94 14.53
CA GLY A 152 -1.18 -7.84 15.68
C GLY A 152 -1.66 -9.27 15.36
N VAL A 153 -1.65 -9.68 14.08
CA VAL A 153 -2.21 -10.97 13.67
C VAL A 153 -1.50 -12.15 14.32
N ALA A 154 -0.16 -12.13 14.45
CA ALA A 154 0.60 -13.20 15.09
C ALA A 154 0.18 -13.45 16.55
N PRO A 155 0.28 -12.46 17.47
CA PRO A 155 -0.12 -12.67 18.86
C PRO A 155 -1.62 -12.94 19.02
N LEU A 156 -2.48 -12.32 18.21
CA LEU A 156 -3.93 -12.59 18.23
C LEU A 156 -4.23 -14.05 17.83
N THR A 157 -3.65 -14.51 16.72
CA THR A 157 -3.86 -15.86 16.21
C THR A 157 -3.34 -16.90 17.20
N PHE A 158 -2.17 -16.68 17.79
CA PHE A 158 -1.62 -17.59 18.80
C PHE A 158 -2.52 -17.71 20.03
N ARG A 159 -3.08 -16.59 20.51
CA ARG A 159 -4.05 -16.59 21.61
C ARG A 159 -5.30 -17.39 21.25
N VAL A 160 -5.87 -17.16 20.06
CA VAL A 160 -7.05 -17.89 19.59
C VAL A 160 -6.80 -19.40 19.51
N TYR A 161 -5.63 -19.84 19.05
CA TYR A 161 -5.28 -21.27 19.06
C TYR A 161 -5.25 -21.84 20.48
N GLN A 162 -4.70 -21.12 21.46
CA GLN A 162 -4.66 -21.56 22.85
C GLN A 162 -6.06 -21.63 23.50
N GLU A 163 -6.93 -20.68 23.19
CA GLU A 163 -8.32 -20.67 23.68
C GLU A 163 -9.19 -21.76 23.03
N MET A 164 -8.98 -22.00 21.74
CA MET A 164 -9.70 -23.02 20.99
C MET A 164 -9.23 -24.43 21.39
N LEU A 165 -7.94 -24.60 21.65
CA LEU A 165 -7.28 -25.87 21.95
C LEU A 165 -6.57 -25.80 23.31
N PRO A 166 -7.31 -25.85 24.44
CA PRO A 166 -6.71 -25.65 25.77
C PRO A 166 -5.68 -26.71 26.15
N ASN A 167 -5.76 -27.90 25.54
CA ASN A 167 -4.90 -29.05 25.84
C ASN A 167 -3.68 -29.17 24.91
N LEU A 168 -3.31 -28.10 24.19
CA LEU A 168 -2.07 -28.11 23.39
C LEU A 168 -0.85 -28.38 24.27
N THR A 169 0.04 -29.27 23.81
CA THR A 169 1.32 -29.52 24.48
C THR A 169 2.26 -28.32 24.34
N ALA A 170 3.33 -28.29 25.13
CA ALA A 170 4.35 -27.24 25.04
C ALA A 170 5.00 -27.19 23.64
N GLU A 171 5.29 -28.36 23.06
CA GLU A 171 5.89 -28.51 21.73
C GLU A 171 4.95 -27.98 20.65
N GLN A 172 3.66 -28.30 20.73
CA GLN A 172 2.67 -27.81 19.79
C GLN A 172 2.53 -26.28 19.87
N LYS A 173 2.50 -25.71 21.09
CA LYS A 173 2.47 -24.26 21.28
C LYS A 173 3.70 -23.59 20.68
N ALA A 174 4.89 -24.12 20.96
CA ALA A 174 6.15 -23.61 20.42
C ALA A 174 6.17 -23.66 18.88
N GLN A 175 5.69 -24.76 18.29
CA GLN A 175 5.65 -24.91 16.83
C GLN A 175 4.66 -23.96 16.16
N ILE A 176 3.47 -23.79 16.73
CA ILE A 176 2.47 -22.81 16.26
C ILE A 176 3.06 -21.41 16.34
N GLN A 177 3.65 -21.05 17.49
CA GLN A 177 4.26 -19.74 17.69
C GLN A 177 5.36 -19.50 16.67
N ALA A 178 6.30 -20.42 16.50
CA ALA A 178 7.41 -20.31 15.54
C ALA A 178 6.90 -20.02 14.11
N TRP A 179 5.88 -20.75 13.65
CA TRP A 179 5.29 -20.53 12.33
C TRP A 179 4.55 -19.20 12.21
N LEU A 180 3.88 -18.72 13.26
CA LEU A 180 3.24 -17.41 13.25
C LEU A 180 4.27 -16.27 13.23
N LEU A 181 5.40 -16.44 13.93
CA LEU A 181 6.52 -15.48 13.89
C LEU A 181 7.19 -15.46 12.51
N GLU A 182 7.39 -16.63 11.88
CA GLU A 182 7.90 -16.74 10.52
C GLU A 182 6.95 -16.05 9.51
N ALA A 183 5.64 -16.29 9.64
CA ALA A 183 4.63 -15.62 8.83
C ALA A 183 4.67 -14.10 8.99
N ARG A 184 4.82 -13.61 10.23
CA ARG A 184 4.94 -12.19 10.55
C ARG A 184 6.18 -11.58 9.89
N ASP A 185 7.32 -12.25 10.00
CA ASP A 185 8.59 -11.78 9.45
C ASP A 185 8.56 -11.66 7.92
N LEU A 186 7.77 -12.49 7.23
CA LEU A 186 7.50 -12.33 5.79
C LEU A 186 6.47 -11.22 5.53
N ALA A 187 5.41 -11.17 6.33
CA ALA A 187 4.29 -10.25 6.14
C ALA A 187 4.66 -8.77 6.35
N ILE A 188 5.68 -8.42 7.13
CA ILE A 188 6.02 -7.00 7.35
C ILE A 188 6.29 -6.25 6.03
N ALA A 189 6.81 -6.95 5.01
CA ALA A 189 7.11 -6.40 3.68
C ALA A 189 6.01 -6.67 2.63
N GLY A 190 4.84 -7.16 3.03
CA GLY A 190 3.69 -7.25 2.13
C GLY A 190 3.23 -5.86 1.68
N PHE A 191 2.94 -5.69 0.39
CA PHE A 191 2.58 -4.40 -0.18
C PHE A 191 1.17 -3.94 0.23
N THR A 192 0.24 -4.89 0.35
CA THR A 192 -1.16 -4.63 0.69
C THR A 192 -1.58 -5.37 1.95
N SER A 193 -2.66 -4.93 2.59
CA SER A 193 -3.26 -5.66 3.72
C SER A 193 -3.59 -7.10 3.36
N ASP A 194 -4.17 -7.32 2.17
CA ASP A 194 -4.54 -8.65 1.69
C ASP A 194 -3.32 -9.56 1.52
N GLU A 195 -2.21 -9.02 1.00
CA GLU A 195 -0.98 -9.77 0.88
C GLU A 195 -0.41 -10.16 2.25
N LYS A 196 -0.43 -9.24 3.22
CA LYS A 196 -0.02 -9.51 4.60
C LYS A 196 -0.87 -10.63 5.22
N HIS A 197 -2.20 -10.56 5.08
CA HIS A 197 -3.10 -11.61 5.55
C HIS A 197 -2.89 -12.93 4.79
N GLY A 198 -2.51 -12.88 3.51
CA GLY A 198 -2.19 -14.03 2.69
C GLY A 198 -1.02 -14.85 3.24
N PHE A 199 0.04 -14.20 3.75
CA PHE A 199 1.13 -14.90 4.46
C PHE A 199 0.59 -15.66 5.67
N PHE A 200 -0.14 -15.00 6.57
CA PHE A 200 -0.74 -15.69 7.72
C PHE A 200 -1.71 -16.79 7.32
N GLY A 201 -2.48 -16.62 6.24
CA GLY A 201 -3.37 -17.65 5.69
C GLY A 201 -2.63 -18.95 5.36
N LYS A 202 -1.50 -18.84 4.64
CA LYS A 202 -0.65 -20.00 4.30
C LYS A 202 -0.14 -20.73 5.55
N TYR A 203 0.36 -20.00 6.54
CA TYR A 203 0.88 -20.61 7.76
C TYR A 203 -0.21 -21.17 8.67
N LYS A 204 -1.40 -20.57 8.72
CA LYS A 204 -2.56 -21.16 9.40
C LYS A 204 -2.98 -22.49 8.76
N GLY A 205 -2.95 -22.58 7.42
CA GLY A 205 -3.15 -23.85 6.72
C GLY A 205 -2.11 -24.91 7.12
N ARG A 206 -0.83 -24.51 7.19
CA ARG A 206 0.27 -25.38 7.66
C ARG A 206 0.06 -25.86 9.10
N ILE A 207 -0.33 -24.95 10.01
CA ILE A 207 -0.64 -25.26 11.41
C ILE A 207 -1.80 -26.26 11.49
N ASN A 208 -2.90 -26.02 10.75
CA ASN A 208 -4.05 -26.91 10.75
C ASN A 208 -3.68 -28.33 10.28
N ASN A 209 -2.85 -28.44 9.24
CA ASN A 209 -2.35 -29.74 8.76
C ASN A 209 -1.47 -30.44 9.81
N TYR A 210 -0.63 -29.69 10.53
CA TYR A 210 0.21 -30.22 11.60
C TYR A 210 -0.63 -30.77 12.76
N LEU A 211 -1.62 -29.99 13.24
CA LEU A 211 -2.50 -30.39 14.33
C LEU A 211 -3.38 -31.59 13.95
N ALA A 212 -3.89 -31.62 12.71
CA ALA A 212 -4.66 -32.77 12.20
C ALA A 212 -3.82 -34.05 12.20
N LYS A 213 -2.54 -33.99 11.81
CA LYS A 213 -1.62 -35.14 11.89
C LYS A 213 -1.33 -35.59 13.33
N ALA A 214 -1.45 -34.69 14.29
CA ALA A 214 -1.38 -35.02 15.72
C ALA A 214 -2.71 -35.54 16.29
N GLY A 215 -3.71 -35.83 15.44
CA GLY A 215 -5.00 -36.38 15.86
C GLY A 215 -6.01 -35.33 16.36
N ILE A 216 -5.71 -34.04 16.26
CA ILE A 216 -6.61 -32.97 16.72
C ILE A 216 -7.69 -32.71 15.66
N ASN A 217 -8.96 -32.88 16.06
CA ASN A 217 -10.11 -32.57 15.21
C ASN A 217 -10.44 -31.06 15.26
N MET A 218 -9.87 -30.31 14.31
CA MET A 218 -10.06 -28.86 14.24
C MET A 218 -11.52 -28.44 14.07
N LYS A 219 -12.33 -29.18 13.30
CA LYS A 219 -13.76 -28.86 13.10
C LYS A 219 -14.55 -28.97 14.41
N GLN A 220 -14.25 -30.00 15.19
CA GLN A 220 -14.88 -30.18 16.50
C GLN A 220 -14.43 -29.08 17.47
N ALA A 221 -13.12 -28.76 17.49
CA ALA A 221 -12.59 -27.70 18.32
C ALA A 221 -13.21 -26.31 18.01
N GLU A 222 -13.43 -25.99 16.73
CA GLU A 222 -14.11 -24.76 16.30
C GLU A 222 -15.57 -24.70 16.78
N LYS A 223 -16.28 -25.83 16.71
CA LYS A 223 -17.67 -25.94 17.19
C LYS A 223 -17.74 -25.72 18.70
N GLU A 224 -16.87 -26.38 19.46
CA GLU A 224 -16.81 -26.22 20.92
C GLU A 224 -16.39 -24.81 21.31
N PHE A 225 -15.39 -24.24 20.64
CA PHE A 225 -14.94 -22.88 20.89
C PHE A 225 -16.04 -21.86 20.64
N SER A 226 -16.82 -22.03 19.56
CA SER A 226 -17.98 -21.18 19.27
C SER A 226 -19.07 -21.33 20.33
N ALA A 227 -19.33 -22.53 20.82
CA ALA A 227 -20.30 -22.77 21.89
C ALA A 227 -19.87 -22.19 23.25
N ARG A 228 -18.55 -22.10 23.52
CA ARG A 228 -18.00 -21.47 24.74
C ARG A 228 -18.09 -19.95 24.71
N ARG A 229 -18.13 -19.33 23.52
CA ARG A 229 -18.22 -17.87 23.39
C ARG A 229 -19.69 -17.45 23.37
N PRO A 230 -20.13 -16.54 24.26
CA PRO A 230 -21.48 -16.00 24.15
C PRO A 230 -21.62 -15.34 22.78
N VAL A 231 -22.77 -15.52 22.14
CA VAL A 231 -23.13 -14.79 20.92
C VAL A 231 -23.05 -13.31 21.26
N GLN A 232 -22.04 -12.62 20.73
CA GLN A 232 -22.00 -11.17 20.76
C GLN A 232 -23.15 -10.70 19.87
N LYS A 233 -24.25 -10.28 20.52
CA LYS A 233 -25.28 -9.46 19.89
C LYS A 233 -24.76 -8.04 19.71
#